data_AF-A0A355GA18-F1
#
_entry.id   AF-A0A355GA18-F1
#
_cell.length_a   1.000
_cell.length_b   1.000
_cell.length_c   1.000
_cell.angle_alpha   90.00
_cell.angle_beta   90.00
_cell.angle_gamma   90.00
#
_symmetry.space_group_name_H-M   'P 1'
#
loop_
_entity.id
_entity.type
_entity.pdbx_description
1 polymer ?
#
loop_
_entity_poly.entity_id
_entity_poly.type
_entity_poly.pdbx_seq_one_letter_code
_entity_poly.pdbx_strand_id
1 'polypeptide(L)' 'MEWKMESFDLSEHGINVDWVMRNPDPSILYEEAIRYEPGASISDTGALIAYSGEKTGRSP' A
#
# COMPACT_ATOMS: atom_id res chain seq x y z
N MET A 1 -19.16 -10.08 0.40
CA MET A 1 -18.48 -10.36 -0.87
C MET A 1 -17.24 -11.16 -0.53
N GLU A 2 -17.16 -12.39 -1.03
CA GLU A 2 -16.02 -13.26 -0.82
C GLU A 2 -15.01 -12.96 -1.92
N TRP A 3 -13.97 -12.20 -1.58
CA TRP A 3 -12.89 -11.90 -2.50
C TRP A 3 -12.01 -13.15 -2.60
N LYS A 4 -12.06 -13.83 -3.75
CA LYS A 4 -11.10 -14.90 -4.07
C LYS A 4 -9.73 -14.26 -4.29
N MET A 5 -8.96 -14.15 -3.22
CA MET A 5 -7.54 -13.81 -3.32
C MET A 5 -6.83 -15.05 -3.83
N GLU A 6 -6.36 -15.05 -5.08
CA GLU A 6 -5.43 -16.08 -5.52
C GLU A 6 -4.21 -16.04 -4.59
N SER A 7 -3.83 -17.19 -4.03
CA SER A 7 -2.66 -17.30 -3.17
C SER A 7 -1.41 -16.95 -3.99
N PHE A 8 -0.79 -15.82 -3.71
CA PHE A 8 0.48 -15.42 -4.29
C PHE A 8 1.60 -15.73 -3.31
N ASP A 9 2.44 -16.70 -3.65
CA ASP A 9 3.56 -17.12 -2.81
C ASP A 9 4.80 -16.28 -3.10
N LEU A 10 5.44 -15.79 -2.04
CA LEU A 10 6.67 -15.00 -2.05
C LEU A 10 7.82 -15.71 -1.31
N SER A 11 7.62 -16.97 -0.89
CA SER A 11 8.57 -17.74 -0.08
C SER A 11 9.92 -17.94 -0.76
N GLU A 12 9.96 -18.03 -2.10
CA GLU A 12 11.20 -18.08 -2.88
C GLU A 12 12.08 -16.83 -2.70
N HIS A 13 11.49 -15.69 -2.31
CA HIS A 13 12.19 -14.46 -1.97
C HIS A 13 12.45 -14.29 -0.46
N GLY A 14 12.13 -15.31 0.34
CA GLY A 14 12.26 -15.29 1.79
C GLY A 14 11.19 -14.48 2.53
N ILE A 15 10.11 -14.08 1.86
CA ILE A 15 9.02 -13.30 2.45
C ILE A 15 7.89 -14.25 2.85
N ASN A 16 7.55 -14.27 4.14
CA ASN A 16 6.48 -15.12 4.69
C ASN A 16 5.44 -14.21 5.36
N VAL A 17 4.25 -14.12 4.76
CA VAL A 17 3.15 -13.27 5.23
C VAL A 17 1.82 -14.01 5.09
N ASP A 18 0.85 -13.69 5.95
CA ASP A 18 -0.46 -14.36 5.95
C ASP A 18 -1.35 -13.91 4.79
N TRP A 19 -1.14 -12.70 4.27
CA TRP A 19 -1.97 -12.09 3.25
C TRP A 19 -1.15 -11.30 2.23
N VAL A 20 -1.56 -11.36 0.96
CA VAL A 20 -0.95 -10.61 -0.15
C VAL A 20 -2.06 -9.96 -0.96
N MET A 21 -2.00 -8.63 -1.10
CA MET A 21 -2.85 -7.89 -2.03
C MET A 21 -2.14 -7.71 -3.37
N ARG A 22 -2.48 -8.56 -4.35
CA ARG A 22 -1.90 -8.49 -5.70
C ARG A 22 -2.82 -7.71 -6.64
N ASN A 23 -2.32 -6.64 -7.24
CA ASN A 23 -3.05 -5.75 -8.14
C ASN A 23 -4.39 -5.24 -7.55
N PRO A 24 -4.42 -4.73 -6.30
CA PRO A 24 -5.64 -4.18 -5.73
C PRO A 24 -6.12 -2.96 -6.52
N ASP A 25 -7.43 -2.72 -6.51
CA ASP A 25 -8.00 -1.51 -7.08
C ASP A 25 -7.44 -0.25 -6.38
N PRO A 26 -7.32 0.89 -7.08
CA PRO A 26 -6.85 2.14 -6.48
C PRO A 26 -7.62 2.55 -5.21
N SER A 27 -8.91 2.25 -5.13
CA SER A 27 -9.72 2.57 -3.94
C SER A 27 -9.27 1.81 -2.70
N ILE A 28 -8.90 0.54 -2.84
CA ILE A 28 -8.34 -0.27 -1.74
C ILE A 28 -6.98 0.32 -1.32
N LEU A 29 -6.14 0.71 -2.28
CA LEU A 29 -4.85 1.35 -1.99
C LEU A 29 -5.00 2.66 -1.20
N TYR A 30 -6.02 3.47 -1.54
CA TYR A 30 -6.34 4.70 -0.79
C TYR A 30 -6.77 4.37 0.64
N GLU A 31 -7.66 3.40 0.82
CA GLU A 31 -8.16 2.99 2.14
C GLU A 31 -7.01 2.49 3.04
N GLU A 32 -6.16 1.61 2.52
CA GLU A 32 -5.02 1.06 3.24
C GLU A 32 -4.01 2.15 3.63
N ALA A 33 -3.72 3.08 2.72
CA ALA A 33 -2.83 4.21 3.01
C ALA A 33 -3.37 5.07 4.17
N ILE A 34 -4.65 5.46 4.12
CA ILE A 34 -5.25 6.30 5.17
C ILE A 34 -5.39 5.55 6.51
N ARG A 35 -5.60 4.24 6.46
CA ARG A 35 -5.76 3.43 7.67
C ARG A 35 -4.43 3.16 8.39
N TYR A 36 -3.35 2.93 7.63
CA TYR A 36 -2.13 2.36 8.20
C TYR A 36 -0.87 3.22 8.06
N GLU A 37 -0.84 4.22 7.16
CA GLU A 37 0.31 5.11 6.98
C GLU A 37 0.06 6.45 7.70
N PRO A 38 0.73 6.73 8.85
CA PRO A 38 0.45 7.92 9.65
C PRO A 38 0.73 9.25 8.92
N GLY A 39 1.59 9.23 7.90
CA GLY A 39 1.91 10.39 7.07
C GLY A 39 0.98 10.59 5.87
N ALA A 40 -0.04 9.74 5.70
CA ALA A 40 -0.98 9.81 4.59
C ALA A 40 -2.18 10.71 4.91
N SER A 41 -2.65 11.44 3.90
CA SER A 41 -3.86 12.25 3.99
C SER A 41 -4.53 12.40 2.61
N ILE A 42 -5.77 12.89 2.59
CA ILE A 42 -6.52 13.17 1.34
C ILE A 42 -6.59 14.69 1.17
N SER A 43 -6.25 15.18 -0.03
CA SER A 43 -6.38 16.60 -0.38
C SER A 43 -7.86 17.03 -0.48
N ASP A 44 -8.11 18.33 -0.52
CA ASP A 44 -9.44 18.91 -0.78
C ASP A 44 -10.04 18.49 -2.14
N THR A 45 -9.18 18.09 -3.08
CA THR A 45 -9.51 17.61 -4.42
C THR A 45 -9.57 16.08 -4.52
N GLY A 46 -9.31 15.36 -3.41
CA GLY A 46 -9.42 13.91 -3.33
C GLY A 46 -8.15 13.13 -3.70
N ALA A 47 -7.01 13.79 -3.88
CA ALA A 47 -5.74 13.13 -4.16
C ALA A 47 -5.08 12.60 -2.87
N LEU A 48 -4.46 11.41 -2.94
CA LEU A 48 -3.64 10.88 -1.85
C LEU A 48 -2.34 11.68 -1.73
N ILE A 49 -2.06 12.16 -0.52
CA ILE A 49 -0.82 12.82 -0.15
C ILE A 49 -0.05 11.86 0.76
N ALA A 50 1.22 11.59 0.43
CA ALA A 50 2.13 10.78 1.23
C ALA A 50 3.37 11.59 1.63
N TYR A 51 3.93 11.32 2.81
CA TYR A 51 5.10 12.01 3.35
C TYR A 51 6.33 11.10 3.40
N SER A 52 7.44 11.50 2.77
CA SER A 52 8.66 10.68 2.65
C SER A 52 9.70 10.90 3.75
N GLY A 53 9.38 11.71 4.76
CA GLY A 53 10.31 12.00 5.85
C GLY A 53 11.58 12.72 5.39
N GLU A 54 12.72 12.34 5.98
CA GLU A 54 14.03 12.96 5.71
C GLU A 54 14.54 12.69 4.28
N LYS A 55 14.05 11.65 3.62
CA LYS A 55 14.48 11.23 2.28
C LYS A 55 13.51 11.73 1.22
N THR A 56 13.61 13.02 0.90
CA THR A 56 12.75 13.70 -0.09
C THR A 56 13.29 13.62 -1.53
N GLY A 57 14.38 12.88 -1.76
CA GLY A 57 15.03 12.75 -3.06
C GLY A 57 15.96 11.54 -3.12
N ARG A 58 16.75 11.43 -4.20
CA ARG A 58 17.69 10.33 -4.40
C ARG A 58 18.82 10.38 -3.37
N SER A 59 19.26 9.22 -2.89
CA SER A 59 20.54 9.04 -2.18
C SER A 59 21.51 8.34 -3.14
N PRO A 60 22.50 9.06 -3.71
CA PRO A 60 23.51 8.45 -4.59
C PRO A 60 24.37 7.40 -3.91
#